data_AF-A0A431WJU0-F1
#
_entry.id   AF-A0A431WJU0-F1
#
_cell.length_a   1.000
_cell.length_b   1.000
_cell.length_c   1.000
_cell.angle_alpha   90.00
_cell.angle_beta   90.00
_cell.angle_gamma   90.00
#
_symmetry.space_group_name_H-M   'P 1'
#
loop_
_entity.id
_entity.type
_entity.pdbx_description
1 polymer ?
#
loop_
_entity_poly.entity_id
_entity_poly.type
_entity_poly.pdbx_seq_one_letter_code
_entity_poly.pdbx_strand_id
1 'polypeptide(L)'
;MILIQVKVNYPFIYFLVKHNLVLVYHIKTSSYVTISNMNENGECNAYELNGEIPFGEFNHEKHKYLEGRSFFVNEEGLNMMVSEINKQIQLHRPIVDSGPVHIVSMESAAGSLRVGLPRPRTVIGFPDSLSIGPISNLHTEAGRSHRNEWLYENINSEQEDNVLENQIMNTLREIEDIAPDGPIYVWYGNNAIEQVGLRFFLYQLREKTNVIFLINSPELYESSKDEEPIFYTSQIESSELSIIFEKNKKPLSDEERTRYHIEWEQLSETNEVLRIWEDNEIKSVSEDYYDTFIIETLEEMHLEQEQKDFIKTADLIGEILTRNLQIDIFYLESRIRHLVYSKVFELKGIPKSMRHYSVKLR
;
A
#
# COMPACT_ATOMS: atom_id res chain seq x y z
N MET A 1 4.76 -17.54 -16.45
CA MET A 1 3.57 -17.41 -17.31
C MET A 1 2.90 -18.75 -17.62
N ILE A 2 2.13 -19.24 -16.67
CA ILE A 2 1.09 -20.25 -16.94
C ILE A 2 0.00 -19.51 -17.72
N LEU A 3 -0.28 -19.93 -18.96
CA LEU A 3 -1.35 -19.32 -19.76
C LEU A 3 -2.70 -19.79 -19.20
N ILE A 4 -3.26 -19.06 -18.23
CA ILE A 4 -4.61 -19.31 -17.74
C ILE A 4 -5.58 -18.76 -18.77
N GLN A 5 -6.32 -19.64 -19.44
CA GLN A 5 -7.44 -19.18 -20.27
C GLN A 5 -8.60 -18.79 -19.36
N VAL A 6 -9.21 -17.64 -19.65
CA VAL A 6 -10.33 -17.10 -18.88
C VAL A 6 -11.59 -17.16 -19.74
N LYS A 7 -12.68 -17.61 -19.13
CA LYS A 7 -14.04 -17.45 -19.65
C LYS A 7 -14.90 -16.83 -18.55
N VAL A 8 -15.79 -15.90 -18.92
CA VAL A 8 -16.71 -15.24 -17.98
C VAL A 8 -18.15 -15.54 -18.38
N ASN A 9 -18.96 -15.97 -17.42
CA ASN A 9 -20.41 -16.03 -17.51
C ASN A 9 -20.96 -15.58 -16.16
N TYR A 10 -21.05 -14.26 -15.95
CA TYR A 10 -21.36 -13.65 -14.66
C TYR A 10 -22.64 -14.25 -14.03
N PRO A 11 -22.64 -14.61 -12.72
CA PRO A 11 -21.62 -14.30 -11.71
C PRO A 11 -20.46 -15.31 -11.62
N PHE A 12 -20.27 -16.16 -12.63
CA PHE A 12 -19.22 -17.19 -12.66
C PHE A 12 -18.04 -16.80 -13.55
N ILE A 13 -16.83 -17.07 -13.07
CA ILE A 13 -15.58 -16.96 -13.84
C ILE A 13 -14.91 -18.32 -13.89
N TYR A 14 -14.39 -18.67 -15.05
CA TYR A 14 -13.80 -19.96 -15.36
C TYR A 14 -12.33 -19.74 -15.70
N PHE A 15 -11.45 -20.51 -15.05
CA PHE A 15 -10.01 -20.45 -15.22
C PHE A 15 -9.48 -21.83 -15.61
N LEU A 16 -8.91 -21.93 -16.81
CA LEU A 16 -8.21 -23.14 -17.27
C LEU A 16 -6.76 -23.09 -16.78
N VAL A 17 -6.44 -23.76 -15.68
CA VAL A 17 -5.10 -23.70 -15.04
C VAL A 17 -4.13 -24.73 -15.63
N LYS A 18 -4.64 -25.82 -16.19
CA LYS A 18 -3.91 -26.88 -16.91
C LYS A 18 -4.78 -27.37 -18.08
N HIS A 19 -4.23 -28.21 -18.97
CA HIS A 19 -4.94 -28.73 -20.14
C HIS A 19 -6.33 -29.35 -19.87
N ASN A 20 -6.59 -29.83 -18.65
CA ASN A 20 -7.84 -30.47 -18.28
C ASN A 20 -8.45 -29.98 -16.95
N LEU A 21 -7.95 -28.90 -16.34
CA LEU A 21 -8.44 -28.45 -15.03
C LEU A 21 -9.08 -27.07 -15.15
N VAL A 22 -10.38 -27.00 -14.86
CA VAL A 22 -11.14 -25.75 -14.84
C VAL A 22 -11.52 -25.42 -13.40
N LEU A 23 -11.05 -24.27 -12.92
CA LEU A 23 -11.55 -23.67 -11.68
C LEU A 23 -12.71 -22.75 -12.02
N VAL A 24 -13.81 -22.88 -11.28
CA VAL A 24 -15.00 -22.05 -11.43
C VAL A 24 -15.18 -21.27 -10.15
N TYR A 25 -15.05 -19.95 -10.25
CA TYR A 25 -15.26 -19.02 -9.17
C TYR A 25 -16.64 -18.38 -9.29
N HIS A 26 -17.46 -18.53 -8.25
CA HIS A 26 -18.75 -17.86 -8.11
C HIS A 26 -18.57 -16.58 -7.28
N ILE A 27 -18.75 -15.42 -7.91
CA ILE A 27 -18.70 -14.11 -7.24
C ILE A 27 -19.97 -13.95 -6.39
N LYS A 28 -19.80 -13.82 -5.07
CA LYS A 28 -20.90 -13.63 -4.10
C LYS A 28 -20.83 -12.28 -3.37
N THR A 29 -19.89 -11.42 -3.74
CA THR A 29 -19.61 -10.14 -3.08
C THR A 29 -19.64 -8.98 -4.08
N SER A 30 -19.79 -7.77 -3.56
CA SER A 30 -19.58 -6.51 -4.30
C SER A 30 -18.30 -5.77 -3.85
N SER A 31 -17.58 -6.33 -2.87
CA SER A 31 -16.28 -5.83 -2.41
C SER A 31 -15.16 -6.51 -3.19
N TYR A 32 -14.08 -5.77 -3.45
CA TYR A 32 -12.89 -6.35 -4.06
C TYR A 32 -12.27 -7.43 -3.17
N VAL A 33 -11.80 -8.50 -3.80
CA VAL A 33 -11.18 -9.64 -3.14
C VAL A 33 -9.66 -9.55 -3.21
N THR A 34 -8.98 -10.18 -2.27
CA THR A 34 -7.54 -10.42 -2.25
C THR A 34 -7.28 -11.91 -2.30
N ILE A 35 -6.05 -12.35 -2.55
CA ILE A 35 -5.69 -13.78 -2.44
C ILE A 35 -6.12 -14.35 -1.08
N SER A 36 -5.92 -13.60 0.00
CA SER A 36 -6.22 -14.05 1.36
C SER A 36 -7.71 -14.27 1.65
N ASN A 37 -8.61 -13.51 1.02
CA ASN A 37 -10.05 -13.56 1.31
C ASN A 37 -10.90 -14.09 0.13
N MET A 38 -10.28 -14.49 -0.98
CA MET A 38 -10.98 -14.95 -2.19
C MET A 38 -11.97 -16.08 -1.87
N ASN A 39 -11.60 -17.01 -0.98
CA ASN A 39 -12.45 -18.14 -0.59
C ASN A 39 -13.56 -17.76 0.39
N GLU A 40 -13.43 -16.65 1.12
CA GLU A 40 -14.48 -16.16 2.03
C GLU A 40 -15.55 -15.37 1.27
N ASN A 41 -15.13 -14.67 0.20
CA ASN A 41 -15.97 -13.78 -0.60
C ASN A 41 -16.60 -14.42 -1.84
N GLY A 42 -16.40 -15.71 -2.03
CA GLY A 42 -16.94 -16.46 -3.15
C GLY A 42 -16.82 -17.96 -2.94
N GLU A 43 -17.06 -18.73 -3.99
CA GLU A 43 -16.93 -20.18 -3.95
C GLU A 43 -16.12 -20.64 -5.16
N CYS A 44 -15.01 -21.33 -4.90
CA CYS A 44 -14.13 -21.86 -5.94
C CYS A 44 -14.27 -23.38 -6.00
N ASN A 45 -14.80 -23.89 -7.11
CA ASN A 45 -14.97 -25.32 -7.34
C ASN A 45 -14.12 -25.76 -8.54
N ALA A 46 -13.52 -26.95 -8.43
CA ALA A 46 -12.65 -27.50 -9.46
C ALA A 46 -13.35 -28.59 -10.27
N TYR A 47 -13.15 -28.57 -11.59
CA TYR A 47 -13.77 -29.48 -12.54
C TYR A 47 -12.73 -30.04 -13.51
N GLU A 48 -12.94 -31.26 -13.95
CA GLU A 48 -12.17 -31.86 -15.03
C GLU A 48 -12.81 -31.51 -16.37
N LEU A 49 -12.02 -30.95 -17.29
CA LEU A 49 -12.41 -30.71 -18.66
C LEU A 49 -12.18 -31.99 -19.46
N ASN A 50 -13.27 -32.64 -19.83
CA ASN A 50 -13.21 -33.77 -20.76
C ASN A 50 -12.75 -33.27 -22.13
N GLY A 51 -11.71 -33.88 -22.71
CA GLY A 51 -11.06 -33.43 -23.95
C GLY A 51 -11.95 -33.40 -25.21
N GLU A 52 -13.20 -33.82 -25.10
CA GLU A 52 -14.22 -33.74 -26.15
C GLU A 52 -14.91 -32.36 -26.22
N ILE A 53 -14.80 -31.54 -25.17
CA ILE A 53 -15.48 -30.24 -25.06
C ILE A 53 -14.45 -29.11 -25.07
N PRO A 54 -14.54 -28.14 -26.01
CA PRO A 54 -13.70 -26.94 -25.96
C PRO A 54 -13.95 -26.13 -24.68
N PHE A 55 -12.90 -25.54 -24.09
CA PHE A 55 -13.02 -24.73 -22.87
C PHE A 55 -14.08 -23.60 -23.00
N GLY A 56 -14.19 -22.97 -24.17
CA GLY A 56 -15.21 -21.96 -24.45
C GLY A 56 -16.66 -22.45 -24.28
N GLU A 57 -16.91 -23.76 -24.46
CA GLU A 57 -18.24 -24.37 -24.37
C GLU A 57 -18.50 -25.05 -23.00
N PHE A 58 -17.48 -25.14 -22.14
CA PHE A 58 -17.60 -25.77 -20.83
C PHE A 58 -18.69 -25.10 -19.97
N ASN A 59 -19.60 -25.92 -19.40
CA ASN A 59 -20.62 -25.48 -18.45
C ASN A 59 -20.54 -26.37 -17.19
N HIS A 60 -20.29 -25.74 -16.04
CA HIS A 60 -20.09 -26.40 -14.76
C HIS A 60 -21.35 -27.09 -14.24
N GLU A 61 -22.56 -26.62 -14.58
CA GLU A 61 -23.83 -27.24 -14.17
C GLU A 61 -24.04 -28.64 -14.74
N LYS A 62 -23.35 -28.95 -15.87
CA LYS A 62 -23.41 -30.26 -16.52
C LYS A 62 -22.39 -31.26 -15.97
N HIS A 63 -21.56 -30.84 -15.00
CA HIS A 63 -20.44 -31.62 -14.49
C HIS A 63 -20.49 -31.68 -12.97
N LYS A 64 -19.95 -32.76 -12.38
CA LYS A 64 -19.70 -32.80 -10.94
C LYS A 64 -18.32 -32.21 -10.66
N TYR A 65 -18.23 -31.38 -9.63
CA TYR A 65 -16.94 -30.88 -9.17
C TYR A 65 -16.14 -32.02 -8.51
N LEU A 66 -14.82 -31.83 -8.44
CA LEU A 66 -13.88 -32.80 -7.89
C LEU A 66 -13.87 -32.71 -6.35
N GLU A 67 -14.58 -33.62 -5.68
CA GLU A 67 -14.61 -33.72 -4.22
C GLU A 67 -13.27 -34.24 -3.64
N GLY A 68 -12.82 -33.65 -2.53
CA GLY A 68 -11.68 -34.14 -1.75
C GLY A 68 -10.31 -33.97 -2.42
N ARG A 69 -10.19 -33.17 -3.48
CA ARG A 69 -8.92 -32.84 -4.13
C ARG A 69 -8.53 -31.39 -3.86
N SER A 70 -7.33 -31.20 -3.33
CA SER A 70 -6.69 -29.89 -3.27
C SER A 70 -5.97 -29.62 -4.59
N PHE A 71 -6.15 -28.43 -5.14
CA PHE A 71 -5.46 -27.99 -6.35
C PHE A 71 -4.50 -26.85 -6.00
N PHE A 72 -3.29 -26.94 -6.52
CA PHE A 72 -2.30 -25.89 -6.35
C PHE A 72 -2.29 -24.99 -7.58
N VAL A 73 -2.61 -23.72 -7.37
CA VAL A 73 -2.32 -22.62 -8.29
C VAL A 73 -1.12 -21.90 -7.69
N ASN A 74 -0.10 -21.62 -8.50
CA ASN A 74 1.03 -20.82 -8.03
C ASN A 74 0.60 -19.36 -7.80
N GLU A 75 1.45 -18.58 -7.15
CA GLU A 75 1.15 -17.19 -6.80
C GLU A 75 0.83 -16.31 -8.02
N GLU A 76 1.62 -16.40 -9.09
CA GLU A 76 1.37 -15.69 -10.36
C GLU A 76 -0.06 -15.98 -10.89
N GLY A 77 -0.48 -17.24 -10.85
CA GLY A 77 -1.82 -17.64 -11.27
C GLY A 77 -2.94 -17.13 -10.34
N LEU A 78 -2.70 -17.10 -9.03
CA LEU A 78 -3.67 -16.56 -8.07
C LEU A 78 -3.85 -15.05 -8.24
N ASN A 79 -2.76 -14.30 -8.45
CA ASN A 79 -2.81 -12.87 -8.75
C ASN A 79 -3.63 -12.59 -10.02
N MET A 80 -3.39 -13.37 -11.09
CA MET A 80 -4.18 -13.26 -12.32
C MET A 80 -5.67 -13.54 -12.08
N MET A 81 -6.00 -14.58 -11.30
CA MET A 81 -7.38 -14.92 -10.96
C MET A 81 -8.07 -13.79 -10.20
N VAL A 82 -7.43 -13.27 -9.14
CA VAL A 82 -7.96 -12.16 -8.33
C VAL A 82 -8.14 -10.91 -9.18
N SER A 83 -7.18 -10.57 -10.04
CA SER A 83 -7.27 -9.42 -10.93
C SER A 83 -8.49 -9.50 -11.86
N GLU A 84 -8.74 -10.66 -12.47
CA GLU A 84 -9.91 -10.87 -13.33
C GLU A 84 -11.22 -10.91 -12.54
N ILE A 85 -11.23 -11.50 -11.34
CA ILE A 85 -12.39 -11.45 -10.44
C ILE A 85 -12.76 -10.01 -10.12
N ASN A 86 -11.79 -9.19 -9.69
CA ASN A 86 -12.03 -7.80 -9.33
C ASN A 86 -12.42 -6.94 -10.52
N LYS A 87 -11.91 -7.23 -11.72
CA LYS A 87 -12.39 -6.60 -12.95
C LYS A 87 -13.88 -6.88 -13.19
N GLN A 88 -14.34 -8.12 -13.01
CA GLN A 88 -15.75 -8.43 -13.16
C GLN A 88 -16.62 -7.83 -12.04
N ILE A 89 -16.10 -7.77 -10.81
CA ILE A 89 -16.77 -7.07 -9.69
C ILE A 89 -16.95 -5.60 -10.04
N GLN A 90 -15.90 -4.92 -10.51
CA GLN A 90 -15.95 -3.51 -10.90
C GLN A 90 -16.98 -3.26 -12.00
N LEU A 91 -16.98 -4.07 -13.07
CA LEU A 91 -17.89 -3.94 -14.21
C LEU A 91 -19.38 -4.12 -13.84
N HIS A 92 -19.67 -4.94 -12.84
CA HIS A 92 -21.05 -5.26 -12.42
C HIS A 92 -21.41 -4.63 -11.07
N ARG A 93 -20.55 -3.75 -10.54
CA ARG A 93 -20.79 -3.08 -9.27
C ARG A 93 -21.99 -2.16 -9.42
N PRO A 94 -23.00 -2.23 -8.53
CA PRO A 94 -24.05 -1.22 -8.51
C PRO A 94 -23.42 0.14 -8.21
N ILE A 95 -23.92 1.20 -8.84
CA ILE A 95 -23.50 2.57 -8.56
C ILE A 95 -23.69 2.80 -7.06
N VAL A 96 -22.58 3.07 -6.37
CA VAL A 96 -22.54 3.29 -4.93
C VAL A 96 -23.16 4.65 -4.61
N ASP A 97 -23.71 4.77 -3.39
CA ASP A 97 -24.23 6.03 -2.86
C ASP A 97 -23.19 7.16 -2.96
N SER A 98 -23.67 8.37 -3.27
CA SER A 98 -22.91 9.63 -3.42
C SER A 98 -22.32 10.18 -2.11
N GLY A 99 -22.13 9.30 -1.12
CA GLY A 99 -21.68 9.65 0.22
C GLY A 99 -20.25 10.20 0.26
N PRO A 100 -19.86 10.84 1.38
CA PRO A 100 -18.52 11.37 1.56
C PRO A 100 -17.47 10.24 1.55
N VAL A 101 -16.41 10.45 0.77
CA VAL A 101 -15.26 9.54 0.70
C VAL A 101 -14.04 10.21 1.32
N HIS A 102 -13.33 9.49 2.19
CA HIS A 102 -12.09 9.93 2.81
C HIS A 102 -10.95 9.08 2.27
N ILE A 103 -9.86 9.72 1.86
CA ILE A 103 -8.65 9.06 1.34
C ILE A 103 -7.47 9.46 2.22
N VAL A 104 -6.64 8.50 2.60
CA VAL A 104 -5.43 8.74 3.41
C VAL A 104 -4.35 7.71 3.09
N SER A 105 -3.09 8.07 3.31
CA SER A 105 -1.96 7.14 3.20
C SER A 105 -1.87 6.26 4.44
N MET A 106 -1.48 5.00 4.24
CA MET A 106 -1.29 3.96 5.24
C MET A 106 -2.57 3.49 5.95
N GLU A 107 -2.65 2.17 6.18
CA GLU A 107 -3.80 1.55 6.86
C GLU A 107 -3.95 1.97 8.33
N SER A 108 -2.86 2.38 8.98
CA SER A 108 -2.92 2.88 10.36
C SER A 108 -3.76 4.16 10.47
N ALA A 109 -3.51 5.14 9.60
CA ALA A 109 -4.28 6.39 9.57
C ALA A 109 -5.74 6.13 9.11
N ALA A 110 -5.92 5.25 8.12
CA ALA A 110 -7.24 4.83 7.67
C ALA A 110 -8.04 4.17 8.81
N GLY A 111 -7.39 3.33 9.63
CA GLY A 111 -7.96 2.74 10.83
C GLY A 111 -8.46 3.80 11.82
N SER A 112 -7.64 4.80 12.13
CA SER A 112 -8.02 5.90 13.03
C SER A 112 -9.22 6.69 12.50
N LEU A 113 -9.24 7.03 11.20
CA LEU A 113 -10.39 7.70 10.57
C LEU A 113 -11.65 6.82 10.57
N ARG A 114 -11.49 5.52 10.31
CA ARG A 114 -12.57 4.53 10.39
C ARG A 114 -13.07 4.35 11.81
N VAL A 115 -12.38 4.78 12.86
CA VAL A 115 -12.93 4.79 14.22
C VAL A 115 -13.59 6.14 14.52
N GLY A 116 -12.91 7.23 14.17
CA GLY A 116 -13.26 8.60 14.57
C GLY A 116 -14.45 9.22 13.85
N LEU A 117 -14.52 9.10 12.52
CA LEU A 117 -15.50 9.84 11.71
C LEU A 117 -16.93 9.34 11.96
N PRO A 118 -17.99 10.15 11.82
CA PRO A 118 -19.38 9.68 11.95
C PRO A 118 -19.78 8.72 10.82
N ARG A 119 -20.82 7.89 11.02
CA ARG A 119 -21.39 7.02 9.96
C ARG A 119 -22.59 7.70 9.26
N PRO A 120 -22.86 7.41 7.97
CA PRO A 120 -22.08 6.55 7.07
C PRO A 120 -20.75 7.21 6.65
N ARG A 121 -19.68 6.41 6.54
CA ARG A 121 -18.34 6.84 6.13
C ARG A 121 -17.71 5.81 5.20
N THR A 122 -17.09 6.30 4.14
CA THR A 122 -16.22 5.50 3.27
C THR A 122 -14.79 6.00 3.46
N VAL A 123 -13.90 5.12 3.92
CA VAL A 123 -12.48 5.46 4.15
C VAL A 123 -11.60 4.51 3.35
N ILE A 124 -10.91 5.07 2.37
CA ILE A 124 -9.95 4.41 1.50
C ILE A 124 -8.56 4.67 2.07
N GLY A 125 -7.92 3.61 2.56
CA GLY A 125 -6.52 3.63 2.98
C GLY A 125 -5.63 3.16 1.84
N PHE A 126 -4.60 3.93 1.52
CA PHE A 126 -3.60 3.50 0.55
C PHE A 126 -2.47 2.73 1.25
N PRO A 127 -2.27 1.44 0.96
CA PRO A 127 -1.43 0.57 1.79
C PRO A 127 0.09 0.76 1.58
N ASP A 128 0.49 1.53 0.56
CA ASP A 128 1.90 1.65 0.15
C ASP A 128 2.51 3.02 0.52
N SER A 129 3.78 2.98 0.94
CA SER A 129 4.61 4.13 1.28
C SER A 129 5.33 4.63 0.02
N LEU A 130 4.72 5.58 -0.68
CA LEU A 130 5.31 6.18 -1.89
C LEU A 130 6.52 7.08 -1.61
N SER A 131 6.90 7.27 -0.35
CA SER A 131 8.15 7.98 0.01
C SER A 131 9.40 7.15 -0.28
N ILE A 132 9.26 5.83 -0.45
CA ILE A 132 10.36 4.90 -0.73
C ILE A 132 10.11 4.12 -2.02
N GLY A 133 11.17 3.70 -2.70
CA GLY A 133 11.13 2.96 -3.97
C GLY A 133 10.81 3.83 -5.18
N PRO A 134 10.89 3.28 -6.40
CA PRO A 134 10.59 4.02 -7.63
C PRO A 134 9.09 4.32 -7.73
N ILE A 135 8.75 5.54 -8.18
CA ILE A 135 7.36 5.99 -8.38
C ILE A 135 7.10 6.46 -9.83
N SER A 136 8.03 6.18 -10.74
CA SER A 136 7.89 6.53 -12.15
C SER A 136 6.80 5.70 -12.82
N ASN A 137 5.93 6.34 -13.60
CA ASN A 137 4.94 5.69 -14.45
C ASN A 137 3.97 4.71 -13.73
N LEU A 138 3.59 4.98 -12.47
CA LEU A 138 2.67 4.11 -11.70
C LEU A 138 1.26 3.96 -12.31
N HIS A 139 0.91 4.81 -13.28
CA HIS A 139 -0.32 4.67 -14.06
C HIS A 139 -0.24 3.53 -15.09
N THR A 140 0.97 3.02 -15.38
CA THR A 140 1.22 1.91 -16.31
C THR A 140 1.46 0.59 -15.56
N GLU A 141 1.19 -0.54 -16.21
CA GLU A 141 1.51 -1.86 -15.66
C GLU A 141 3.03 -2.02 -15.45
N ALA A 142 3.85 -1.62 -16.44
CA ALA A 142 5.30 -1.71 -16.36
C ALA A 142 5.89 -0.93 -15.18
N GLY A 143 5.40 0.29 -14.91
CA GLY A 143 5.85 1.09 -13.77
C GLY A 143 5.48 0.45 -12.43
N ARG A 144 4.28 -0.11 -12.32
CA ARG A 144 3.86 -0.87 -11.12
C ARG A 144 4.70 -2.13 -10.91
N SER A 145 4.94 -2.90 -11.97
CA SER A 145 5.79 -4.10 -11.88
C SER A 145 7.21 -3.77 -11.45
N HIS A 146 7.80 -2.70 -11.99
CA HIS A 146 9.14 -2.25 -11.59
C HIS A 146 9.20 -1.85 -10.10
N ARG A 147 8.18 -1.16 -9.60
CA ARG A 147 8.08 -0.84 -8.17
C ARG A 147 7.94 -2.09 -7.31
N ASN A 148 7.07 -3.03 -7.70
CA ASN A 148 6.85 -4.27 -6.95
C ASN A 148 8.14 -5.11 -6.88
N GLU A 149 8.90 -5.19 -7.97
CA GLU A 149 10.22 -5.84 -8.00
C GLU A 149 11.20 -5.14 -7.05
N TRP A 150 11.27 -3.81 -7.06
CA TRP A 150 12.12 -3.08 -6.13
C TRP A 150 11.75 -3.32 -4.66
N LEU A 151 10.45 -3.30 -4.33
CA LEU A 151 9.98 -3.58 -2.97
C LEU A 151 10.35 -5.00 -2.55
N TYR A 152 10.13 -5.99 -3.42
CA TYR A 152 10.50 -7.39 -3.19
C TYR A 152 11.99 -7.57 -2.86
N GLU A 153 12.88 -6.88 -3.60
CA GLU A 153 14.33 -7.01 -3.41
C GLU A 153 14.87 -6.22 -2.19
N ASN A 154 14.21 -5.12 -1.83
CA ASN A 154 14.77 -4.15 -0.90
C ASN A 154 14.06 -4.08 0.45
N ILE A 155 12.79 -4.47 0.54
CA ILE A 155 11.96 -4.25 1.72
C ILE A 155 11.56 -5.57 2.37
N ASN A 156 12.06 -5.80 3.58
CA ASN A 156 11.63 -6.91 4.43
C ASN A 156 10.33 -6.54 5.16
N SER A 157 9.19 -6.71 4.48
CA SER A 157 7.87 -6.58 5.10
C SER A 157 7.42 -7.93 5.68
N GLU A 158 6.70 -7.92 6.81
CA GLU A 158 6.10 -9.15 7.36
C GLU A 158 4.85 -9.60 6.56
N GLN A 159 4.37 -8.76 5.63
CA GLN A 159 3.28 -9.10 4.71
C GLN A 159 3.82 -9.77 3.44
N GLU A 160 3.06 -10.73 2.91
CA GLU A 160 3.36 -11.35 1.61
C GLU A 160 3.22 -10.31 0.49
N ASP A 161 4.23 -10.16 -0.36
CA ASP A 161 4.31 -9.10 -1.38
C ASP A 161 3.11 -9.09 -2.33
N ASN A 162 2.62 -10.28 -2.72
CA ASN A 162 1.44 -10.44 -3.58
C ASN A 162 0.15 -9.91 -2.93
N VAL A 163 0.03 -10.00 -1.61
CA VAL A 163 -1.11 -9.47 -0.86
C VAL A 163 -1.09 -7.94 -0.93
N LEU A 164 0.08 -7.33 -0.75
CA LEU A 164 0.24 -5.88 -0.85
C LEU A 164 -0.08 -5.40 -2.28
N GLU A 165 0.43 -6.06 -3.32
CA GLU A 165 0.11 -5.73 -4.72
C GLU A 165 -1.41 -5.76 -4.99
N ASN A 166 -2.10 -6.81 -4.52
CA ASN A 166 -3.55 -6.91 -4.65
C ASN A 166 -4.28 -5.79 -3.91
N GLN A 167 -3.82 -5.45 -2.71
CA GLN A 167 -4.41 -4.35 -1.92
C GLN A 167 -4.24 -3.02 -2.64
N ILE A 168 -3.04 -2.68 -3.13
CA ILE A 168 -2.78 -1.46 -3.92
C ILE A 168 -3.73 -1.39 -5.11
N MET A 169 -3.82 -2.47 -5.89
CA MET A 169 -4.69 -2.51 -7.07
C MET A 169 -6.17 -2.38 -6.72
N ASN A 170 -6.62 -2.94 -5.59
CA ASN A 170 -7.98 -2.78 -5.12
C ASN A 170 -8.26 -1.34 -4.68
N THR A 171 -7.34 -0.73 -3.94
CA THR A 171 -7.44 0.67 -3.54
C THR A 171 -7.54 1.61 -4.75
N LEU A 172 -6.75 1.36 -5.81
CA LEU A 172 -6.84 2.13 -7.05
C LEU A 172 -8.22 1.99 -7.72
N ARG A 173 -8.79 0.78 -7.75
CA ARG A 173 -10.16 0.58 -8.23
C ARG A 173 -11.19 1.28 -7.35
N GLU A 174 -11.01 1.30 -6.02
CA GLU A 174 -11.91 2.04 -5.12
C GLU A 174 -11.88 3.54 -5.39
N ILE A 175 -10.70 4.12 -5.69
CA ILE A 175 -10.56 5.53 -6.07
C ILE A 175 -11.22 5.78 -7.44
N GLU A 176 -11.02 4.88 -8.40
CA GLU A 176 -11.66 4.94 -9.72
C GLU A 176 -13.19 4.84 -9.63
N ASP A 177 -13.71 4.07 -8.68
CA ASP A 177 -15.15 3.86 -8.48
C ASP A 177 -15.86 5.00 -7.74
N ILE A 178 -15.14 6.00 -7.21
CA ILE A 178 -15.75 7.11 -6.47
C ILE A 178 -16.79 7.80 -7.37
N ALA A 179 -18.04 7.86 -6.88
CA ALA A 179 -19.17 8.49 -7.56
C ALA A 179 -18.90 9.99 -7.79
N PRO A 180 -19.28 10.57 -8.94
CA PRO A 180 -18.85 11.91 -9.37
C PRO A 180 -19.43 13.09 -8.56
N ASP A 181 -20.46 12.84 -7.76
CA ASP A 181 -21.26 13.83 -7.02
C ASP A 181 -20.96 13.89 -5.51
N GLY A 182 -20.28 12.88 -4.95
CA GLY A 182 -19.89 12.86 -3.54
C GLY A 182 -18.66 13.74 -3.23
N PRO A 183 -18.56 14.37 -2.05
CA PRO A 183 -17.36 15.08 -1.66
C PRO A 183 -16.21 14.11 -1.32
N ILE A 184 -14.99 14.50 -1.69
CA ILE A 184 -13.77 13.74 -1.36
C ILE A 184 -12.95 14.53 -0.34
N TYR A 185 -12.52 13.86 0.73
CA TYR A 185 -11.64 14.41 1.75
C TYR A 185 -10.30 13.69 1.71
N VAL A 186 -9.23 14.40 1.36
CA VAL A 186 -7.87 13.86 1.38
C VAL A 186 -7.20 14.32 2.67
N TRP A 187 -6.86 13.35 3.52
CA TRP A 187 -6.16 13.57 4.77
C TRP A 187 -4.65 13.42 4.57
N TYR A 188 -3.89 14.33 5.16
CA TYR A 188 -2.45 14.31 5.10
C TYR A 188 -1.82 14.99 6.31
N GLY A 189 -0.54 14.75 6.52
CA GLY A 189 0.28 15.29 7.59
C GLY A 189 1.59 15.81 7.06
N ASN A 190 2.42 16.35 7.94
CA ASN A 190 3.69 16.99 7.61
C ASN A 190 4.83 15.98 7.63
N ASN A 191 4.70 14.92 6.81
CA ASN A 191 5.68 13.85 6.64
C ASN A 191 5.73 13.39 5.18
N ALA A 192 6.83 12.75 4.77
CA ALA A 192 7.05 12.36 3.38
C ALA A 192 5.99 11.39 2.84
N ILE A 193 5.54 10.43 3.65
CA ILE A 193 4.57 9.40 3.24
C ILE A 193 3.25 10.06 2.83
N GLU A 194 2.69 10.88 3.71
CA GLU A 194 1.40 11.52 3.47
C GLU A 194 1.49 12.66 2.44
N GLN A 195 2.61 13.38 2.37
CA GLN A 195 2.79 14.46 1.41
C GLN A 195 2.97 13.92 -0.02
N VAL A 196 3.73 12.83 -0.23
CA VAL A 196 3.81 12.17 -1.54
C VAL A 196 2.46 11.53 -1.90
N GLY A 197 1.81 10.86 -0.94
CA GLY A 197 0.48 10.28 -1.11
C GLY A 197 -0.56 11.31 -1.55
N LEU A 198 -0.59 12.50 -0.94
CA LEU A 198 -1.47 13.61 -1.34
C LEU A 198 -1.35 13.92 -2.84
N ARG A 199 -0.12 14.08 -3.35
CA ARG A 199 0.12 14.37 -4.78
C ARG A 199 -0.37 13.23 -5.66
N PHE A 200 -0.07 12.00 -5.26
CA PHE A 200 -0.51 10.81 -5.98
C PHE A 200 -2.03 10.70 -6.04
N PHE A 201 -2.74 10.89 -4.92
CA PHE A 201 -4.19 10.82 -4.89
C PHE A 201 -4.83 11.89 -5.77
N LEU A 202 -4.33 13.13 -5.70
CA LEU A 202 -4.82 14.21 -6.56
C LEU A 202 -4.55 13.93 -8.04
N TYR A 203 -3.42 13.30 -8.38
CA TYR A 203 -3.18 12.81 -9.74
C TYR A 203 -4.20 11.73 -10.15
N GLN A 204 -4.50 10.74 -9.29
CA GLN A 204 -5.52 9.72 -9.59
C GLN A 204 -6.92 10.34 -9.77
N LEU A 205 -7.22 11.40 -9.04
CA LEU A 205 -8.49 12.12 -9.08
C LEU A 205 -8.57 13.19 -10.18
N ARG A 206 -7.53 13.37 -11.02
CA ARG A 206 -7.43 14.50 -11.96
C ARG A 206 -8.57 14.61 -12.96
N GLU A 207 -9.21 13.51 -13.34
CA GLU A 207 -10.38 13.50 -14.26
C GLU A 207 -11.73 13.53 -13.52
N LYS A 208 -11.73 13.54 -12.18
CA LYS A 208 -12.94 13.53 -11.36
C LYS A 208 -13.52 14.94 -11.20
N THR A 209 -14.85 15.05 -11.24
CA THR A 209 -15.60 16.31 -11.06
C THR A 209 -15.94 16.62 -9.60
N ASN A 210 -15.59 15.72 -8.69
CA ASN A 210 -15.87 15.82 -7.27
C ASN A 210 -15.30 17.10 -6.65
N VAL A 211 -16.03 17.65 -5.67
CA VAL A 211 -15.47 18.67 -4.79
C VAL A 211 -14.49 18.00 -3.83
N ILE A 212 -13.22 18.42 -3.87
CA ILE A 212 -12.15 17.86 -3.03
C ILE A 212 -11.84 18.83 -1.89
N PHE A 213 -11.66 18.31 -0.69
CA PHE A 213 -11.22 19.03 0.49
C PHE A 213 -9.90 18.43 0.99
N LEU A 214 -8.93 19.28 1.28
CA LEU A 214 -7.67 18.86 1.89
C LEU A 214 -7.71 19.09 3.40
N ILE A 215 -7.25 18.10 4.16
CA ILE A 215 -7.22 18.15 5.62
C ILE A 215 -5.80 17.87 6.08
N ASN A 216 -5.05 18.93 6.42
CA ASN A 216 -3.78 18.80 7.11
C ASN A 216 -4.07 18.53 8.59
N SER A 217 -4.04 17.27 9.00
CA SER A 217 -4.48 16.85 10.33
C SER A 217 -3.60 17.46 11.43
N PRO A 218 -2.25 17.42 11.34
CA PRO A 218 -1.37 18.08 12.31
C PRO A 218 -1.57 19.59 12.43
N GLU A 219 -1.78 20.32 11.32
CA GLU A 219 -2.00 21.78 11.39
C GLU A 219 -3.35 22.14 12.02
N LEU A 220 -4.36 21.30 11.84
CA LEU A 220 -5.69 21.51 12.41
C LEU A 220 -5.82 20.95 13.84
N TYR A 221 -4.87 20.14 14.28
CA TYR A 221 -4.80 19.63 15.64
C TYR A 221 -4.25 20.72 16.57
N GLU A 222 -5.05 21.10 17.56
CA GLU A 222 -4.63 22.06 18.57
C GLU A 222 -3.91 21.31 19.69
N SER A 223 -2.62 20.99 19.49
CA SER A 223 -1.81 20.40 20.55
C SER A 223 -1.53 21.43 21.66
N SER A 224 -1.38 20.95 22.89
CA SER A 224 -0.82 21.80 23.94
C SER A 224 0.65 22.12 23.62
N LYS A 225 1.16 23.27 24.12
CA LYS A 225 2.54 23.73 23.83
C LYS A 225 3.63 22.80 24.35
N ASP A 226 3.30 21.86 25.22
CA ASP A 226 4.22 20.93 25.87
C ASP A 226 4.17 19.51 25.25
N GLU A 227 3.37 19.31 24.19
CA GLU A 227 3.29 18.04 23.46
C GLU A 227 4.41 17.90 22.41
N GLU A 228 4.84 16.66 22.21
CA GLU A 228 5.72 16.27 21.10
C GLU A 228 5.09 16.66 19.75
N PRO A 229 5.90 17.08 18.76
CA PRO A 229 5.39 17.44 17.45
C PRO A 229 4.73 16.23 16.76
N ILE A 230 3.56 16.48 16.17
CA ILE A 230 2.79 15.50 15.40
C ILE A 230 3.08 15.71 13.92
N PHE A 231 3.46 14.63 13.23
CA PHE A 231 3.78 14.64 11.81
C PHE A 231 2.79 13.83 11.00
N TYR A 232 2.22 12.78 11.58
CA TYR A 232 1.34 11.81 10.92
C TYR A 232 -0.11 11.96 11.38
N THR A 233 -1.05 11.75 10.46
CA THR A 233 -2.48 11.68 10.79
C THR A 233 -2.76 10.56 11.80
N SER A 234 -2.02 9.44 11.73
CA SER A 234 -2.20 8.30 12.65
C SER A 234 -1.75 8.57 14.09
N GLN A 235 -0.99 9.65 14.36
CA GLN A 235 -0.59 10.03 15.72
C GLN A 235 -1.73 10.73 16.48
N ILE A 236 -2.76 11.21 15.78
CA ILE A 236 -3.89 11.91 16.38
C ILE A 236 -4.96 10.88 16.79
N GLU A 237 -5.48 11.01 18.00
CA GLU A 237 -6.55 10.14 18.49
C GLU A 237 -7.81 10.24 17.63
N SER A 238 -8.53 9.12 17.51
CA SER A 238 -9.71 9.05 16.64
C SER A 238 -10.82 10.04 17.00
N SER A 239 -11.00 10.35 18.29
CA SER A 239 -11.95 11.38 18.75
C SER A 239 -11.57 12.77 18.26
N GLU A 240 -10.28 13.10 18.28
CA GLU A 240 -9.75 14.39 17.84
C GLU A 240 -9.81 14.54 16.32
N LEU A 241 -9.60 13.46 15.57
CA LEU A 241 -9.83 13.45 14.12
C LEU A 241 -11.30 13.77 13.77
N SER A 242 -12.26 13.34 14.59
CA SER A 242 -13.67 13.74 14.41
C SER A 242 -13.86 15.24 14.60
N ILE A 243 -13.22 15.83 15.61
CA ILE A 243 -13.30 17.28 15.88
C ILE A 243 -12.67 18.08 14.73
N ILE A 244 -11.50 17.65 14.24
CA ILE A 244 -10.86 18.21 13.05
C ILE A 244 -11.81 18.13 11.84
N PHE A 245 -12.51 17.01 11.68
CA PHE A 245 -13.49 16.86 10.62
C PHE A 245 -14.72 17.79 10.75
N GLU A 246 -15.04 18.30 11.93
CA GLU A 246 -16.13 19.28 12.10
C GLU A 246 -15.69 20.72 11.82
N LYS A 247 -14.38 21.01 11.81
CA LYS A 247 -13.85 22.34 11.51
C LYS A 247 -14.18 22.76 10.07
N ASN A 248 -14.38 24.06 9.84
CA ASN A 248 -14.64 24.61 8.51
C ASN A 248 -13.49 24.31 7.55
N LYS A 249 -13.83 23.75 6.39
CA LYS A 249 -12.88 23.44 5.31
C LYS A 249 -13.23 24.26 4.07
N LYS A 250 -12.20 24.62 3.32
CA LYS A 250 -12.37 25.21 1.99
C LYS A 250 -12.14 24.14 0.94
N PRO A 251 -12.94 24.13 -0.14
CA PRO A 251 -12.65 23.29 -1.29
C PRO A 251 -11.28 23.62 -1.86
N LEU A 252 -10.61 22.60 -2.41
CA LEU A 252 -9.40 22.73 -3.18
C LEU A 252 -9.67 23.61 -4.41
N SER A 253 -8.88 24.66 -4.59
CA SER A 253 -8.98 25.53 -5.77
C SER A 253 -8.39 24.88 -7.02
N ASP A 254 -8.78 25.38 -8.20
CA ASP A 254 -8.23 24.91 -9.48
C ASP A 254 -6.72 25.22 -9.60
N GLU A 255 -6.27 26.34 -9.03
CA GLU A 255 -4.85 26.69 -8.96
C GLU A 255 -4.06 25.70 -8.12
N GLU A 256 -4.56 25.34 -6.93
CA GLU A 256 -3.93 24.34 -6.07
C GLU A 256 -3.94 22.95 -6.72
N ARG A 257 -5.05 22.55 -7.34
CA ARG A 257 -5.17 21.29 -8.08
C ARG A 257 -4.13 21.19 -9.19
N THR A 258 -3.97 22.25 -9.97
CA THR A 258 -2.96 22.33 -11.04
C THR A 258 -1.55 22.24 -10.47
N ARG A 259 -1.27 22.95 -9.38
CA ARG A 259 0.04 22.90 -8.71
C ARG A 259 0.38 21.48 -8.25
N TYR A 260 -0.52 20.80 -7.52
CA TYR A 260 -0.27 19.44 -7.04
C TYR A 260 -0.10 18.42 -8.18
N HIS A 261 -0.78 18.62 -9.31
CA HIS A 261 -0.60 17.79 -10.50
C HIS A 261 0.81 17.93 -11.06
N ILE A 262 1.29 19.16 -11.22
CA ILE A 262 2.66 19.44 -11.70
C ILE A 262 3.70 18.87 -10.72
N GLU A 263 3.48 19.03 -9.41
CA GLU A 263 4.35 18.46 -8.38
C GLU A 263 4.42 16.93 -8.49
N TRP A 264 3.28 16.24 -8.72
CA TRP A 264 3.28 14.79 -8.95
C TRP A 264 4.06 14.41 -10.21
N GLU A 265 3.83 15.10 -11.33
CA GLU A 265 4.52 14.83 -12.60
C GLU A 265 6.04 14.94 -12.41
N GLN A 266 6.51 16.02 -11.80
CA GLN A 266 7.92 16.23 -11.48
C GLN A 266 8.49 15.14 -10.56
N LEU A 267 7.77 14.78 -9.49
CA LEU A 267 8.19 13.71 -8.58
C LEU A 267 8.27 12.35 -9.31
N SER A 268 7.34 12.07 -10.22
CA SER A 268 7.31 10.82 -10.97
C SER A 268 8.41 10.71 -12.04
N GLU A 269 9.09 11.81 -12.37
CA GLU A 269 10.25 11.84 -13.27
C GLU A 269 11.58 11.60 -12.54
N THR A 270 11.59 11.62 -11.19
CA THR A 270 12.79 11.39 -10.39
C THR A 270 13.19 9.91 -10.36
N ASN A 271 14.50 9.64 -10.41
CA ASN A 271 15.04 8.27 -10.35
C ASN A 271 15.41 7.86 -8.91
N GLU A 272 15.52 8.84 -8.01
CA GLU A 272 15.76 8.64 -6.60
C GLU A 272 14.71 7.70 -6.01
N VAL A 273 15.10 6.89 -5.03
CA VAL A 273 14.21 5.93 -4.36
C VAL A 273 13.83 6.36 -2.95
N LEU A 274 14.28 7.54 -2.51
CA LEU A 274 13.95 8.11 -1.20
C LEU A 274 13.43 9.54 -1.37
N ARG A 275 12.28 9.82 -0.78
CA ARG A 275 11.72 11.16 -0.61
C ARG A 275 11.64 11.51 0.86
N ILE A 276 12.08 12.71 1.21
CA ILE A 276 11.97 13.27 2.56
C ILE A 276 11.07 14.51 2.54
N TRP A 277 10.50 14.86 3.69
CA TRP A 277 9.75 16.08 3.90
C TRP A 277 10.58 17.03 4.75
N GLU A 278 11.05 18.12 4.15
CA GLU A 278 11.93 19.08 4.81
C GLU A 278 11.64 20.48 4.24
N ASP A 279 11.63 21.50 5.10
CA ASP A 279 11.34 22.90 4.72
C ASP A 279 9.97 23.09 4.02
N ASN A 280 8.99 22.26 4.35
CA ASN A 280 7.67 22.18 3.70
C ASN A 280 7.71 21.79 2.20
N GLU A 281 8.76 21.07 1.79
CA GLU A 281 8.91 20.56 0.43
C GLU A 281 9.24 19.05 0.45
N ILE A 282 8.82 18.36 -0.61
CA ILE A 282 9.24 16.99 -0.87
C ILE A 282 10.59 17.04 -1.58
N LYS A 283 11.63 16.51 -0.95
CA LYS A 283 12.97 16.42 -1.56
C LYS A 283 13.26 14.97 -1.93
N SER A 284 13.51 14.71 -3.21
CA SER A 284 14.09 13.45 -3.68
C SER A 284 15.58 13.46 -3.37
N VAL A 285 16.05 12.47 -2.62
CA VAL A 285 17.44 12.39 -2.14
C VAL A 285 18.04 11.03 -2.48
N SER A 286 19.36 10.93 -2.36
CA SER A 286 20.09 9.67 -2.56
C SER A 286 19.59 8.58 -1.59
N GLU A 287 19.66 7.32 -2.01
CA GLU A 287 19.25 6.19 -1.17
C GLU A 287 20.07 6.05 0.11
N ASP A 288 21.31 6.55 0.12
CA ASP A 288 22.25 6.51 1.24
C ASP A 288 22.20 7.77 2.12
N TYR A 289 21.21 8.65 1.91
CA TYR A 289 21.10 9.94 2.62
C TYR A 289 21.22 9.82 4.15
N TYR A 290 20.65 8.77 4.74
CA TYR A 290 20.70 8.53 6.18
C TYR A 290 21.82 7.57 6.63
N ASP A 291 22.67 7.05 5.74
CA ASP A 291 23.68 6.05 6.09
C ASP A 291 24.68 6.59 7.12
N THR A 292 25.14 7.84 6.97
CA THR A 292 26.02 8.49 7.96
C THR A 292 25.34 8.58 9.32
N PHE A 293 24.08 9.01 9.36
CA PHE A 293 23.32 9.12 10.60
C PHE A 293 23.12 7.76 11.29
N ILE A 294 22.88 6.68 10.51
CA ILE A 294 22.78 5.32 11.02
C ILE A 294 24.11 4.86 11.64
N ILE A 295 25.24 5.14 10.97
CA ILE A 295 26.58 4.78 11.44
C ILE A 295 26.92 5.52 12.73
N GLU A 296 26.71 6.83 12.77
CA GLU A 296 26.97 7.68 13.94
C GLU A 296 26.11 7.24 15.14
N THR A 297 24.84 6.92 14.91
CA THR A 297 23.96 6.43 15.98
C THR A 297 24.46 5.10 16.56
N LEU A 298 24.87 4.15 15.70
CA LEU A 298 25.44 2.89 16.19
C LEU A 298 26.78 3.08 16.91
N GLU A 299 27.62 4.00 16.44
CA GLU A 299 28.86 4.40 17.11
C GLU A 299 28.61 4.91 18.52
N GLU A 300 27.66 5.83 18.70
CA GLU A 300 27.27 6.35 20.00
C GLU A 300 26.75 5.27 20.94
N MET A 301 25.85 4.39 20.46
CA MET A 301 25.35 3.28 21.26
C MET A 301 26.47 2.31 21.70
N HIS A 302 27.53 2.15 20.90
CA HIS A 302 28.69 1.36 21.29
C HIS A 302 29.55 2.05 22.35
N LEU A 303 29.60 3.38 22.40
CA LEU A 303 30.33 4.13 23.44
C LEU A 303 29.67 3.98 24.82
N GLU A 304 28.38 3.68 24.87
CA GLU A 304 27.65 3.39 26.11
C GLU A 304 27.91 1.98 26.66
N GLN A 305 28.51 1.09 25.87
CA GLN A 305 28.84 -0.26 26.28
C GLN A 305 30.19 -0.31 26.99
N GLU A 306 30.29 -1.07 28.10
CA GLU A 306 31.59 -1.37 28.74
C GLU A 306 32.55 -2.10 27.77
N GLN A 307 31.99 -2.97 26.92
CA GLN A 307 32.69 -3.66 25.86
C GLN A 307 31.83 -3.65 24.59
N LYS A 308 32.40 -3.15 23.47
CA LYS A 308 31.74 -3.12 22.15
C LYS A 308 31.27 -4.52 21.74
N ASP A 309 29.96 -4.72 21.70
CA ASP A 309 29.28 -5.96 21.29
C ASP A 309 28.07 -5.69 20.40
N PHE A 310 27.53 -6.73 19.76
CA PHE A 310 26.39 -6.66 18.84
C PHE A 310 25.14 -6.04 19.47
N ILE A 311 24.53 -5.10 18.75
CA ILE A 311 23.28 -4.42 19.11
C ILE A 311 22.15 -4.94 18.21
N LYS A 312 20.96 -5.18 18.77
CA LYS A 312 19.81 -5.62 17.97
C LYS A 312 19.43 -4.53 16.97
N THR A 313 19.13 -4.94 15.73
CA THR A 313 18.73 -3.99 14.68
C THR A 313 17.48 -3.20 15.08
N ALA A 314 16.49 -3.86 15.71
CA ALA A 314 15.31 -3.17 16.22
C ALA A 314 15.63 -2.09 17.27
N ASP A 315 16.66 -2.31 18.11
CA ASP A 315 17.07 -1.33 19.13
C ASP A 315 17.76 -0.13 18.46
N LEU A 316 18.63 -0.37 17.47
CA LEU A 316 19.24 0.69 16.66
C LEU A 316 18.19 1.52 15.92
N ILE A 317 17.21 0.87 15.26
CA ILE A 317 16.11 1.57 14.60
C ILE A 317 15.30 2.39 15.62
N GLY A 318 15.02 1.84 16.81
CA GLY A 318 14.33 2.55 17.88
C GLY A 318 15.06 3.82 18.31
N GLU A 319 16.39 3.74 18.50
CA GLU A 319 17.22 4.88 18.86
C GLU A 319 17.23 5.96 17.77
N ILE A 320 17.32 5.56 16.49
CA ILE A 320 17.22 6.46 15.34
C ILE A 320 15.87 7.19 15.34
N LEU A 321 14.77 6.46 15.57
CA LEU A 321 13.42 7.04 15.56
C LEU A 321 13.18 8.00 16.74
N THR A 322 13.76 7.76 17.91
CA THR A 322 13.72 8.73 19.03
C THR A 322 14.29 10.09 18.62
N ARG A 323 15.25 10.12 17.70
CA ARG A 323 15.90 11.34 17.20
C ARG A 323 15.19 11.91 15.97
N ASN A 324 14.63 11.05 15.12
CA ASN A 324 13.88 11.44 13.93
C ASN A 324 12.74 10.45 13.63
N LEU A 325 11.55 10.78 14.10
CA LEU A 325 10.33 9.96 13.95
C LEU A 325 9.79 9.89 12.51
N GLN A 326 10.31 10.71 11.59
CA GLN A 326 9.78 10.78 10.22
C GLN A 326 10.41 9.76 9.26
N ILE A 327 11.46 9.05 9.68
CA ILE A 327 12.15 8.09 8.81
C ILE A 327 11.36 6.77 8.76
N ASP A 328 11.15 6.24 7.56
CA ASP A 328 10.48 4.96 7.34
C ASP A 328 11.32 3.80 7.88
N ILE A 329 10.72 2.97 8.74
CA ILE A 329 11.40 1.87 9.44
C ILE A 329 11.88 0.76 8.50
N PHE A 330 11.15 0.51 7.40
CA PHE A 330 11.50 -0.51 6.44
C PHE A 330 12.65 -0.05 5.56
N TYR A 331 12.69 1.24 5.24
CA TYR A 331 13.86 1.86 4.63
C TYR A 331 15.09 1.77 5.55
N LEU A 332 14.97 2.10 6.84
CA LEU A 332 16.09 2.01 7.79
C LEU A 332 16.63 0.58 7.88
N GLU A 333 15.76 -0.43 7.99
CA GLU A 333 16.17 -1.84 7.99
C GLU A 333 16.95 -2.19 6.72
N SER A 334 16.43 -1.78 5.56
CA SER A 334 17.07 -1.99 4.26
C SER A 334 18.47 -1.37 4.20
N ARG A 335 18.64 -0.13 4.65
CA ARG A 335 19.94 0.54 4.72
C ARG A 335 20.90 -0.13 5.69
N ILE A 336 20.43 -0.58 6.86
CA ILE A 336 21.26 -1.33 7.80
C ILE A 336 21.75 -2.64 7.17
N ARG A 337 20.90 -3.36 6.41
CA ARG A 337 21.34 -4.54 5.64
C ARG A 337 22.36 -4.17 4.58
N HIS A 338 22.16 -3.07 3.85
CA HIS A 338 23.13 -2.59 2.88
C HIS A 338 24.50 -2.31 3.52
N LEU A 339 24.54 -1.65 4.69
CA LEU A 339 25.76 -1.37 5.44
C LEU A 339 26.48 -2.65 5.92
N VAL A 340 25.73 -3.72 6.20
CA VAL A 340 26.30 -5.06 6.43
C VAL A 340 26.96 -5.61 5.15
N TYR A 341 26.26 -5.57 4.01
CA TYR A 341 26.77 -6.09 2.73
C TYR A 341 28.01 -5.34 2.26
N SER A 342 28.04 -4.02 2.48
CA SER A 342 29.16 -3.13 2.19
C SER A 342 30.29 -3.22 3.22
N LYS A 343 30.21 -4.15 4.18
CA LYS A 343 31.23 -4.41 5.22
C LYS A 343 31.51 -3.21 6.13
N VAL A 344 30.57 -2.28 6.28
CA VAL A 344 30.62 -1.24 7.32
C VAL A 344 30.23 -1.86 8.67
N PHE A 345 29.21 -2.71 8.66
CA PHE A 345 28.77 -3.46 9.84
C PHE A 345 29.15 -4.96 9.77
N GLU A 346 29.27 -5.58 10.94
CA GLU A 346 29.24 -7.03 11.13
C GLU A 346 27.81 -7.50 11.39
N LEU A 347 27.51 -8.75 11.03
CA LEU A 347 26.20 -9.36 11.18
C LEU A 347 26.24 -10.54 12.14
N LYS A 348 25.29 -10.58 13.07
CA LYS A 348 24.99 -11.75 13.91
C LYS A 348 23.52 -12.12 13.80
N GLY A 349 23.24 -13.34 13.34
CA GLY A 349 21.89 -13.86 13.12
C GLY A 349 21.48 -13.90 11.64
N ILE A 350 20.19 -14.11 11.38
CA ILE A 350 19.62 -14.16 10.02
C ILE A 350 18.69 -12.95 9.85
N PRO A 351 18.87 -12.11 8.83
CA PRO A 351 18.09 -10.90 8.62
C PRO A 351 16.71 -11.22 8.01
N LYS A 352 15.88 -11.97 8.75
CA LYS A 352 14.49 -12.28 8.38
C LYS A 352 13.53 -11.12 8.69
N SER A 353 13.85 -10.36 9.73
CA SER A 353 13.24 -9.08 10.06
C SER A 353 14.16 -8.33 11.04
N MET A 354 13.89 -7.06 11.29
CA MET A 354 14.65 -6.20 12.24
C MET A 354 14.83 -6.79 13.65
N ARG A 355 14.02 -7.79 14.07
CA ARG A 355 14.14 -8.44 15.40
C ARG A 355 15.11 -9.63 15.41
N HIS A 356 15.41 -10.20 14.24
CA HIS A 356 16.08 -11.49 14.12
C HIS A 356 17.61 -11.41 14.01
N TYR A 357 18.17 -10.23 13.82
CA TYR A 357 19.60 -10.04 13.71
C TYR A 357 20.09 -8.85 14.53
N SER A 358 21.40 -8.83 14.71
CA SER A 358 22.13 -7.78 15.41
C SER A 358 23.30 -7.34 14.55
N VAL A 359 23.67 -6.08 14.70
CA VAL A 359 24.77 -5.44 13.99
C VAL A 359 25.82 -4.93 14.96
N LYS A 360 27.04 -4.79 14.47
CA LYS A 360 28.16 -4.19 15.19
C LYS A 360 28.97 -3.39 14.20
N LEU A 361 29.41 -2.18 14.56
CA LEU A 361 30.36 -1.45 13.72
C LEU A 361 31.65 -2.27 13.60
N ARG A 362 32.24 -2.36 12.40
CA ARG A 362 33.53 -3.03 12.23
C ARG A 362 34.69 -2.35 12.97
#